data_AF-A0A640SP24-F1
#
_entry.id   AF-A0A640SP24-F1
#
_cell.length_a   1.000
_cell.length_b   1.000
_cell.length_c   1.000
_cell.angle_alpha   90.00
_cell.angle_beta   90.00
_cell.angle_gamma   90.00
#
_symmetry.space_group_name_H-M   'P 1'
#
loop_
_entity.id
_entity.type
_entity.pdbx_description
1 polymer ?
#
loop_
_entity_poly.entity_id
_entity_poly.type
_entity_poly.pdbx_seq_one_letter_code
_entity_poly.pdbx_strand_id
1 'polypeptide(L)'
;MQRTTLPRSAGGVRWDGLALGVDGPARPPLRAEVADGRRLVLFQGDQVVLLARQRVTHRGVHYARTGQYTSPVPPLRAALARTYRESCADEDAWLARWAHHFATALRESINGPLHEGGWRLTSGRPHHWGIAANWARLSQHDPAIGHITWFGYRDPEEDARDMLPLHQLSGSGTARVKAYRRQHREGVLPPVLLWWVSGLDTFLVLDGHDRLVAALAEAGRPHVLALARERPDQWATCYAQPLISHHAEQVTGLERAHAECAPLIETLTRAADRRLGRQLHELTTAPAPTWSWPLPGGPAAWDALARQHAPGWHPDTDN
;
A
#
# COMPACT_ATOMS: atom_id res chain seq x y z
N MET A 1 -21.28 3.27 5.67
CA MET A 1 -20.26 2.49 4.93
C MET A 1 -20.87 1.28 4.22
N GLN A 2 -21.01 1.38 2.90
CA GLN A 2 -21.45 0.31 1.99
C GLN A 2 -20.28 -0.58 1.56
N ARG A 3 -20.55 -1.84 1.21
CA ARG A 3 -19.53 -2.82 0.79
C ARG A 3 -19.96 -3.57 -0.46
N THR A 4 -19.04 -3.77 -1.39
CA THR A 4 -19.29 -4.55 -2.61
C THR A 4 -18.04 -5.36 -2.95
N THR A 5 -18.20 -6.63 -3.33
CA THR A 5 -17.09 -7.49 -3.74
C THR A 5 -16.46 -7.01 -5.05
N LEU A 6 -15.15 -7.19 -5.19
CA LEU A 6 -14.40 -7.00 -6.42
C LEU A 6 -13.94 -8.36 -6.99
N PRO A 7 -14.01 -8.57 -8.32
CA PRO A 7 -14.60 -7.67 -9.31
C PRO A 7 -16.14 -7.57 -9.16
N ARG A 8 -16.71 -6.39 -9.43
CA ARG A 8 -18.16 -6.14 -9.27
C ARG A 8 -19.04 -7.02 -10.15
N SER A 9 -18.46 -7.59 -11.20
CA SER A 9 -19.13 -8.37 -12.24
C SER A 9 -18.35 -9.66 -12.54
N ALA A 10 -18.47 -10.69 -11.69
CA ALA A 10 -18.36 -12.10 -12.10
C ALA A 10 -18.51 -13.05 -10.90
N GLY A 11 -19.23 -14.17 -11.12
CA GLY A 11 -18.99 -15.41 -10.38
C GLY A 11 -17.99 -16.28 -11.13
N GLY A 12 -17.12 -17.01 -10.42
CA GLY A 12 -16.11 -17.88 -11.03
C GLY A 12 -14.77 -17.22 -11.38
N VAL A 13 -14.56 -15.95 -11.00
CA VAL A 13 -13.26 -15.25 -11.09
C VAL A 13 -12.63 -15.17 -9.69
N ARG A 14 -11.30 -15.13 -9.65
CA ARG A 14 -10.52 -14.93 -8.41
C ARG A 14 -11.01 -13.70 -7.65
N TRP A 15 -11.09 -13.79 -6.33
CA TRP A 15 -11.49 -12.66 -5.50
C TRP A 15 -10.37 -11.60 -5.46
N ASP A 16 -10.68 -10.37 -5.86
CA ASP A 16 -9.69 -9.29 -5.98
C ASP A 16 -9.74 -8.30 -4.80
N GLY A 17 -10.89 -8.17 -4.11
CA GLY A 17 -11.02 -7.21 -3.03
C GLY A 17 -12.45 -6.87 -2.58
N LEU A 18 -12.53 -5.80 -1.78
CA LEU A 18 -13.78 -5.12 -1.41
C LEU A 18 -13.71 -3.66 -1.81
N ALA A 19 -14.73 -3.18 -2.52
CA ALA A 19 -15.04 -1.76 -2.61
C ALA A 19 -15.83 -1.33 -1.37
N LEU A 20 -15.50 -0.14 -0.85
CA LEU A 20 -16.09 0.46 0.34
C LEU A 20 -16.58 1.87 -0.02
N GLY A 21 -17.88 2.13 0.13
CA GLY A 21 -18.43 3.49 0.07
C GLY A 21 -18.50 4.05 1.48
N VAL A 22 -17.73 5.09 1.79
CA VAL A 22 -17.62 5.67 3.14
C VAL A 22 -18.39 6.98 3.22
N ASP A 23 -19.27 7.09 4.22
CA ASP A 23 -20.10 8.26 4.48
C ASP A 23 -19.52 9.01 5.68
N GLY A 24 -18.58 9.93 5.42
CA GLY A 24 -17.87 10.67 6.46
C GLY A 24 -16.80 9.86 7.24
N PRO A 25 -15.97 10.55 8.05
CA PRO A 25 -15.87 12.00 8.16
C PRO A 25 -15.24 12.62 6.91
N ALA A 26 -15.44 13.93 6.68
CA ALA A 26 -14.77 14.65 5.59
C ALA A 26 -13.24 14.71 5.81
N ARG A 27 -12.81 14.76 7.07
CA ARG A 27 -11.40 14.75 7.49
C ARG A 27 -11.19 13.59 8.48
N PRO A 28 -10.38 12.58 8.15
CA PRO A 28 -10.18 11.43 9.02
C PRO A 28 -9.18 11.75 10.14
N PRO A 29 -9.23 11.02 11.26
CA PRO A 29 -8.27 11.20 12.34
C PRO A 29 -6.84 10.84 11.89
N LEU A 30 -6.66 9.74 11.13
CA LEU A 30 -5.37 9.41 10.49
C LEU A 30 -5.30 10.05 9.10
N ARG A 31 -4.48 11.09 8.93
CA ARG A 31 -4.50 11.93 7.72
C ARG A 31 -3.15 12.53 7.39
N ALA A 32 -2.91 12.78 6.10
CA ALA A 32 -1.77 13.56 5.65
C ALA A 32 -2.14 15.05 5.59
N GLU A 33 -1.31 15.89 6.19
CA GLU A 33 -1.32 17.33 5.99
C GLU A 33 -0.05 17.75 5.27
N VAL A 34 -0.17 18.75 4.40
CA VAL A 34 0.93 19.19 3.52
C VAL A 34 1.15 20.69 3.64
N ALA A 35 2.40 21.08 3.44
CA ALA A 35 2.82 22.47 3.35
C ALA A 35 3.82 22.66 2.21
N ASP A 36 4.03 23.91 1.79
CA ASP A 36 5.00 24.25 0.76
C ASP A 36 6.42 23.76 1.09
N GLY A 37 7.23 23.66 0.03
CA GLY A 37 8.59 23.13 0.14
C GLY A 37 8.62 21.61 0.33
N ARG A 38 7.60 20.91 -0.22
CA ARG A 38 7.52 19.45 -0.31
C ARG A 38 7.38 18.75 1.05
N ARG A 39 6.68 19.40 1.98
CA ARG A 39 6.52 18.96 3.36
C ARG A 39 5.21 18.20 3.52
N LEU A 40 5.30 17.06 4.19
CA LEU A 40 4.17 16.22 4.58
C LEU A 40 4.28 15.88 6.06
N VAL A 41 3.16 15.87 6.75
CA VAL A 41 3.05 15.34 8.11
C VAL A 41 1.83 14.43 8.16
N LEU A 42 1.99 13.27 8.80
CA LEU A 42 0.89 12.36 9.08
C LEU A 42 0.47 12.57 10.52
N PHE A 43 -0.80 12.89 10.72
CA PHE A 43 -1.43 13.00 12.03
C PHE A 43 -2.30 11.77 12.30
N GLN A 44 -2.42 11.40 13.57
CA GLN A 44 -3.45 10.52 14.10
C GLN A 44 -4.17 11.21 15.25
N GLY A 45 -5.36 11.75 14.98
CA GLY A 45 -5.98 12.75 15.86
C GLY A 45 -5.11 14.00 15.90
N ASP A 46 -4.60 14.31 17.08
CA ASP A 46 -3.66 15.42 17.33
C ASP A 46 -2.19 14.97 17.42
N GLN A 47 -1.93 13.66 17.35
CA GLN A 47 -0.58 13.12 17.45
C GLN A 47 0.12 13.16 16.09
N VAL A 48 1.33 13.69 16.05
CA VAL A 48 2.22 13.54 14.88
C VAL A 48 2.77 12.12 14.88
N VAL A 49 2.52 11.36 13.83
CA VAL A 49 2.98 9.96 13.71
C VAL A 49 4.14 9.80 12.74
N LEU A 50 4.19 10.64 11.70
CA LEU A 50 5.24 10.65 10.69
C LEU A 50 5.45 12.07 10.20
N LEU A 51 6.70 12.51 10.13
CA LEU A 51 7.09 13.68 9.35
C LEU A 51 7.79 13.20 8.09
N ALA A 52 7.58 13.92 6.99
CA ALA A 52 8.17 13.58 5.72
C ALA A 52 8.47 14.82 4.88
N ARG A 53 9.55 14.78 4.12
CA ARG A 53 9.90 15.81 3.16
C ARG A 53 10.46 15.19 1.90
N GLN A 54 9.91 15.52 0.73
CA GLN A 54 10.45 15.03 -0.53
C GLN A 54 11.90 15.50 -0.69
N ARG A 55 12.76 14.58 -1.15
CA ARG A 55 14.15 14.87 -1.45
C ARG A 55 14.26 15.93 -2.53
N VAL A 56 15.32 16.71 -2.45
CA VAL A 56 15.64 17.77 -3.43
C VAL A 56 15.85 17.19 -4.83
N THR A 57 16.37 15.97 -4.90
CA THR A 57 16.56 15.18 -6.14
C THR A 57 15.26 14.72 -6.80
N HIS A 58 14.10 14.88 -6.15
CA HIS A 58 12.80 14.33 -6.58
C HIS A 58 12.76 12.80 -6.75
N ARG A 59 13.74 12.08 -6.18
CA ARG A 59 13.88 10.61 -6.27
C ARG A 59 13.49 9.89 -4.98
N GLY A 60 12.77 10.56 -4.08
CA GLY A 60 12.40 9.96 -2.82
C GLY A 60 11.93 10.96 -1.77
N VAL A 61 11.82 10.47 -0.54
CA VAL A 61 11.31 11.21 0.62
C VAL A 61 12.17 10.90 1.85
N HIS A 62 12.61 11.92 2.58
CA HIS A 62 13.09 11.75 3.95
C HIS A 62 11.88 11.57 4.88
N TYR A 63 11.99 10.69 5.87
CA TYR A 63 10.97 10.54 6.89
C TYR A 63 11.55 10.49 8.30
N ALA A 64 10.72 10.84 9.27
CA ALA A 64 10.96 10.62 10.69
C ALA A 64 9.67 10.10 11.36
N ARG A 65 9.75 8.90 11.93
CA ARG A 65 8.68 8.29 12.74
C ARG A 65 8.81 8.76 14.18
N THR A 66 7.69 9.10 14.80
CA THR A 66 7.67 9.63 16.17
C THR A 66 7.43 8.56 17.24
N GLY A 67 7.06 7.35 16.82
CA GLY A 67 6.67 6.26 17.72
C GLY A 67 5.25 6.39 18.30
N GLN A 68 4.52 7.46 17.98
CA GLN A 68 3.18 7.74 18.54
C GLN A 68 2.03 7.01 17.81
N TYR A 69 2.33 6.27 16.74
CA TYR A 69 1.32 5.57 15.96
C TYR A 69 0.66 4.43 16.73
N THR A 70 -0.67 4.38 16.69
CA THR A 70 -1.47 3.26 17.18
C THR A 70 -2.27 2.63 16.04
N SER A 71 -2.28 1.30 15.94
CA SER A 71 -3.07 0.59 14.93
C SER A 71 -4.57 0.92 15.08
N PRO A 72 -5.31 1.18 13.97
CA PRO A 72 -6.76 1.33 14.01
C PRO A 72 -7.50 0.00 14.15
N VAL A 73 -6.78 -1.12 14.09
CA VAL A 73 -7.36 -2.45 14.20
C VAL A 73 -7.14 -2.99 15.61
N PRO A 74 -8.19 -3.46 16.31
CA PRO A 74 -8.03 -4.11 17.61
C PRO A 74 -7.10 -5.34 17.54
N PRO A 75 -6.38 -5.68 18.62
CA PRO A 75 -5.49 -6.85 18.63
C PRO A 75 -6.21 -8.16 18.24
N LEU A 76 -5.69 -8.83 17.22
CA LEU A 76 -6.27 -10.08 16.73
C LEU A 76 -5.85 -11.28 17.59
N ARG A 77 -6.85 -12.05 18.04
CA ARG A 77 -6.64 -13.27 18.83
C ARG A 77 -6.35 -14.47 17.93
N ALA A 78 -5.47 -15.37 18.38
CA ALA A 78 -5.13 -16.59 17.65
C ALA A 78 -6.35 -17.51 17.42
N ALA A 79 -7.25 -17.61 18.40
CA ALA A 79 -8.47 -18.41 18.28
C ALA A 79 -9.35 -17.93 17.10
N LEU A 80 -9.53 -16.61 16.96
CA LEU A 80 -10.29 -16.03 15.85
C LEU A 80 -9.65 -16.36 14.49
N ALA A 81 -8.32 -16.29 14.41
CA ALA A 81 -7.60 -16.58 13.18
C ALA A 81 -7.77 -18.04 12.73
N ARG A 82 -7.75 -18.99 13.68
CA ARG A 82 -8.04 -20.41 13.41
C ARG A 82 -9.49 -20.62 12.98
N THR A 83 -10.45 -20.04 13.70
CA THR A 83 -11.87 -20.10 13.33
C THR A 83 -12.10 -19.59 11.90
N TYR A 84 -11.46 -18.49 11.51
CA TYR A 84 -11.57 -17.99 10.14
C TYR A 84 -10.98 -18.96 9.13
N ARG A 85 -9.79 -19.53 9.40
CA ARG A 85 -9.18 -20.52 8.49
C ARG A 85 -10.05 -21.77 8.33
N GLU A 86 -10.56 -22.32 9.42
CA GLU A 86 -11.42 -23.51 9.43
C GLU A 86 -12.76 -23.29 8.71
N SER A 87 -13.28 -22.06 8.76
CA SER A 87 -14.56 -21.71 8.14
C SER A 87 -14.49 -21.41 6.64
N CYS A 88 -13.30 -21.39 6.04
CA CYS A 88 -13.09 -20.97 4.66
C CYS A 88 -12.61 -22.15 3.79
N ALA A 89 -13.27 -22.35 2.65
CA ALA A 89 -12.99 -23.47 1.75
C ALA A 89 -11.61 -23.33 1.06
N ASP A 90 -11.19 -22.11 0.74
CA ASP A 90 -9.96 -21.81 0.03
C ASP A 90 -9.30 -20.51 0.54
N GLU A 91 -8.22 -20.10 -0.11
CA GLU A 91 -7.49 -18.88 0.23
C GLU A 91 -8.28 -17.60 -0.08
N ASP A 92 -9.01 -17.57 -1.19
CA ASP A 92 -9.79 -16.41 -1.62
C ASP A 92 -10.94 -16.12 -0.63
N ALA A 93 -11.67 -17.15 -0.20
CA ALA A 93 -12.69 -17.05 0.84
C ALA A 93 -12.11 -16.59 2.18
N TRP A 94 -10.89 -17.04 2.52
CA TRP A 94 -10.18 -16.63 3.73
C TRP A 94 -9.73 -15.16 3.67
N LEU A 95 -9.19 -14.71 2.53
CA LEU A 95 -8.83 -13.31 2.31
C LEU A 95 -10.06 -12.41 2.31
N ALA A 96 -11.16 -12.81 1.67
CA ALA A 96 -12.42 -12.08 1.69
C ALA A 96 -12.96 -11.94 3.12
N ARG A 97 -12.90 -13.01 3.93
CA ARG A 97 -13.29 -12.99 5.34
C ARG A 97 -12.47 -11.96 6.14
N TRP A 98 -11.16 -11.94 5.96
CA TRP A 98 -10.29 -10.93 6.58
C TRP A 98 -10.54 -9.52 6.07
N ALA A 99 -10.83 -9.36 4.78
CA ALA A 99 -11.15 -8.07 4.21
C ALA A 99 -12.43 -7.49 4.83
N HIS A 100 -13.47 -8.31 5.01
CA HIS A 100 -14.68 -7.90 5.73
C HIS A 100 -14.40 -7.57 7.20
N HIS A 101 -13.52 -8.33 7.86
CA HIS A 101 -13.10 -8.06 9.23
C HIS A 101 -12.39 -6.69 9.35
N PHE A 102 -11.39 -6.43 8.53
CA PHE A 102 -10.68 -5.15 8.53
C PHE A 102 -11.57 -4.00 8.10
N ALA A 103 -12.47 -4.19 7.13
CA ALA A 103 -13.47 -3.18 6.78
C ALA A 103 -14.37 -2.84 7.97
N THR A 104 -14.73 -3.80 8.83
CA THR A 104 -15.48 -3.53 10.06
C THR A 104 -14.64 -2.76 11.07
N ALA A 105 -13.43 -3.24 11.35
CA ALA A 105 -12.51 -2.58 12.29
C ALA A 105 -12.19 -1.13 11.87
N LEU A 106 -11.92 -0.89 10.58
CA LEU A 106 -11.61 0.44 10.06
C LEU A 106 -12.82 1.40 10.13
N ARG A 107 -14.03 0.89 9.92
CA ARG A 107 -15.27 1.68 10.05
C ARG A 107 -15.53 2.10 11.50
N GLU A 108 -15.22 1.22 12.45
CA GLU A 108 -15.46 1.44 13.87
C GLU A 108 -14.30 2.14 14.57
N SER A 109 -13.16 2.27 13.88
CA SER A 109 -11.97 2.93 14.39
C SER A 109 -12.16 4.44 14.51
N ILE A 110 -11.78 4.98 15.67
CA ILE A 110 -11.71 6.42 15.94
C ILE A 110 -10.38 7.05 15.50
N ASN A 111 -9.45 6.27 14.97
CA ASN A 111 -8.08 6.67 14.64
C ASN A 111 -7.63 6.14 13.26
N GLY A 112 -8.58 5.77 12.40
CA GLY A 112 -8.35 5.22 11.06
C GLY A 112 -8.27 6.27 9.95
N PRO A 113 -7.86 5.85 8.73
CA PRO A 113 -7.66 6.75 7.59
C PRO A 113 -8.92 6.97 6.74
N LEU A 114 -10.00 6.23 7.01
CA LEU A 114 -11.22 6.29 6.20
C LEU A 114 -11.88 7.65 6.34
N HIS A 115 -12.11 8.28 5.20
CA HIS A 115 -12.88 9.51 5.05
C HIS A 115 -13.91 9.33 3.95
N GLU A 116 -14.81 10.30 3.83
CA GLU A 116 -15.87 10.32 2.81
C GLU A 116 -15.34 9.98 1.41
N GLY A 117 -16.03 9.08 0.72
CA GLY A 117 -15.74 8.70 -0.67
C GLY A 117 -15.54 7.20 -0.88
N GLY A 118 -15.11 6.85 -2.11
CA GLY A 118 -14.83 5.49 -2.53
C GLY A 118 -13.45 5.01 -2.06
N TRP A 119 -13.42 3.83 -1.47
CA TRP A 119 -12.22 3.12 -1.04
C TRP A 119 -12.24 1.70 -1.56
N ARG A 120 -11.08 1.06 -1.56
CA ARG A 120 -10.96 -0.36 -1.83
C ARG A 120 -9.94 -1.01 -0.93
N LEU A 121 -10.20 -2.27 -0.62
CA LEU A 121 -9.32 -3.17 0.10
C LEU A 121 -9.03 -4.36 -0.81
N THR A 122 -7.87 -4.37 -1.45
CA THR A 122 -7.53 -5.37 -2.48
C THR A 122 -6.57 -6.43 -1.93
N SER A 123 -6.70 -7.65 -2.46
CA SER A 123 -5.75 -8.73 -2.22
C SER A 123 -4.43 -8.45 -2.94
N GLY A 124 -3.32 -8.81 -2.28
CA GLY A 124 -1.99 -8.72 -2.90
C GLY A 124 -1.47 -7.29 -3.04
N ARG A 125 -0.39 -7.15 -3.82
CA ARG A 125 0.28 -5.87 -4.09
C ARG A 125 0.22 -5.60 -5.58
N PRO A 126 0.10 -4.33 -6.00
CA PRO A 126 0.35 -3.98 -7.38
C PRO A 126 1.73 -4.50 -7.83
N HIS A 127 1.78 -5.03 -9.05
CA HIS A 127 2.89 -5.86 -9.55
C HIS A 127 4.27 -5.22 -9.49
N HIS A 128 4.35 -3.89 -9.44
CA HIS A 128 5.60 -3.13 -9.38
C HIS A 128 6.19 -2.98 -7.96
N TRP A 129 5.54 -3.50 -6.91
CA TRP A 129 5.94 -3.33 -5.50
C TRP A 129 6.20 -4.66 -4.76
N GLY A 130 6.98 -5.55 -5.38
CA GLY A 130 7.26 -6.91 -4.90
C GLY A 130 8.73 -7.31 -4.89
N ILE A 131 9.65 -6.35 -4.85
CA ILE A 131 11.09 -6.57 -4.97
C ILE A 131 11.56 -7.41 -3.78
N ALA A 132 11.91 -8.68 -4.02
CA ALA A 132 12.26 -9.63 -2.96
C ALA A 132 13.35 -9.12 -2.02
N ALA A 133 14.35 -8.41 -2.56
CA ALA A 133 15.43 -7.82 -1.78
C ALA A 133 14.94 -6.81 -0.74
N ASN A 134 13.91 -6.02 -1.04
CA ASN A 134 13.37 -5.01 -0.13
C ASN A 134 12.73 -5.65 1.12
N TRP A 135 12.18 -6.86 0.98
CA TRP A 135 11.57 -7.62 2.09
C TRP A 135 12.62 -8.16 3.06
N ALA A 136 13.70 -8.71 2.52
CA ALA A 136 14.82 -9.19 3.33
C ALA A 136 15.53 -8.04 4.06
N ARG A 137 15.62 -6.86 3.43
CA ARG A 137 16.21 -5.67 4.07
C ARG A 137 15.35 -5.11 5.19
N LEU A 138 14.04 -5.10 5.02
CA LEU A 138 13.13 -4.54 6.03
C LEU A 138 13.27 -5.20 7.41
N SER A 139 13.60 -6.49 7.48
CA SER A 139 13.83 -7.19 8.77
C SER A 139 15.19 -6.86 9.40
N GLN A 140 16.13 -6.31 8.63
CA GLN A 140 17.49 -5.99 9.05
C GLN A 140 17.67 -4.49 9.34
N HIS A 141 16.92 -3.64 8.63
CA HIS A 141 17.06 -2.19 8.63
C HIS A 141 15.70 -1.49 8.61
N ASP A 142 15.24 -1.06 9.79
CA ASP A 142 14.01 -0.29 10.01
C ASP A 142 14.29 0.95 10.88
N PRO A 143 15.08 1.93 10.40
CA PRO A 143 15.46 3.08 11.22
C PRO A 143 14.26 4.01 11.45
N ALA A 144 14.19 4.65 12.62
CA ALA A 144 13.13 5.61 12.95
C ALA A 144 13.15 6.83 12.02
N ILE A 145 14.35 7.22 11.57
CA ILE A 145 14.60 8.29 10.61
C ILE A 145 15.34 7.68 9.42
N GLY A 146 14.87 7.94 8.20
CA GLY A 146 15.46 7.36 6.99
C GLY A 146 14.84 7.91 5.71
N HIS A 147 15.00 7.18 4.61
CA HIS A 147 14.55 7.59 3.28
C HIS A 147 13.62 6.58 2.62
N ILE A 148 12.76 7.03 1.72
CA ILE A 148 12.07 6.17 0.77
C ILE A 148 12.61 6.55 -0.59
N THR A 149 13.08 5.57 -1.35
CA THR A 149 13.63 5.78 -2.68
C THR A 149 12.62 5.40 -3.75
N TRP A 150 12.38 6.30 -4.70
CA TRP A 150 11.45 6.08 -5.80
C TRP A 150 12.16 5.57 -7.05
N PHE A 151 11.39 4.99 -7.99
CA PHE A 151 11.85 4.55 -9.32
C PHE A 151 13.05 3.58 -9.34
N GLY A 152 13.28 2.86 -8.25
CA GLY A 152 14.43 1.95 -8.13
C GLY A 152 15.78 2.64 -8.03
N TYR A 153 15.81 3.96 -7.77
CA TYR A 153 17.04 4.68 -7.43
C TYR A 153 17.52 4.18 -6.07
N ARG A 154 18.48 3.26 -6.02
CA ARG A 154 19.03 2.69 -4.78
C ARG A 154 20.00 3.66 -4.09
N ASP A 155 19.51 4.84 -3.73
CA ASP A 155 20.29 5.87 -3.06
C ASP A 155 19.52 6.50 -1.89
N PRO A 156 19.87 6.22 -0.62
CA PRO A 156 20.83 5.18 -0.21
C PRO A 156 20.24 3.77 -0.37
N GLU A 157 21.07 2.77 -0.71
CA GLU A 157 20.60 1.43 -1.07
C GLU A 157 19.93 0.70 0.11
N GLU A 158 20.45 0.93 1.33
CA GLU A 158 19.94 0.37 2.57
C GLU A 158 18.48 0.78 2.86
N ASP A 159 18.06 1.94 2.36
CA ASP A 159 16.74 2.51 2.57
C ASP A 159 15.72 2.13 1.48
N ALA A 160 16.13 1.34 0.49
CA ALA A 160 15.23 0.82 -0.54
C ALA A 160 14.17 -0.11 0.07
N ARG A 161 12.91 0.32 0.04
CA ARG A 161 11.76 -0.38 0.64
C ARG A 161 10.49 -0.24 -0.20
N ASP A 162 9.69 -1.31 -0.25
CA ASP A 162 8.36 -1.30 -0.91
C ASP A 162 7.26 -0.75 0.02
N MET A 163 7.56 -0.63 1.32
CA MET A 163 6.65 -0.17 2.35
C MET A 163 7.38 0.45 3.53
N LEU A 164 6.66 1.28 4.28
CA LEU A 164 7.14 1.92 5.49
C LEU A 164 6.30 1.48 6.70
N PRO A 165 6.88 0.80 7.70
CA PRO A 165 6.17 0.50 8.93
C PRO A 165 5.93 1.77 9.76
N LEU A 166 4.68 2.07 10.12
CA LEU A 166 4.37 3.24 10.97
C LEU A 166 4.81 3.12 12.44
N HIS A 167 5.10 1.90 12.87
CA HIS A 167 5.63 1.57 14.19
C HIS A 167 6.95 0.83 13.99
N GLN A 168 7.90 1.02 14.91
CA GLN A 168 9.17 0.30 14.88
C GLN A 168 8.91 -1.20 14.92
N LEU A 169 9.59 -1.95 14.06
CA LEU A 169 9.44 -3.40 14.04
C LEU A 169 10.02 -4.04 15.30
N SER A 170 9.22 -4.89 15.96
CA SER A 170 9.66 -5.68 17.11
C SER A 170 10.77 -6.65 16.73
N GLY A 171 11.65 -6.97 17.69
CA GLY A 171 12.63 -8.03 17.53
C GLY A 171 12.00 -9.40 17.29
N SER A 172 12.61 -10.21 16.42
CA SER A 172 12.13 -11.54 16.03
C SER A 172 12.03 -12.57 17.17
N GLY A 173 12.70 -12.29 18.30
CA GLY A 173 12.72 -13.12 19.51
C GLY A 173 11.63 -12.82 20.54
N THR A 174 10.84 -11.76 20.36
CA THR A 174 9.78 -11.36 21.30
C THR A 174 8.67 -12.43 21.39
N ALA A 175 8.02 -12.53 22.56
CA ALA A 175 6.97 -13.54 22.78
C ALA A 175 5.81 -13.41 21.77
N ARG A 176 5.42 -12.18 21.44
CA ARG A 176 4.37 -11.88 20.48
C ARG A 176 4.75 -12.32 19.06
N VAL A 177 5.95 -11.99 18.60
CA VAL A 177 6.44 -12.44 17.28
C VAL A 177 6.57 -13.96 17.23
N LYS A 178 7.08 -14.62 18.28
CA LYS A 178 7.14 -16.10 18.36
C LYS A 178 5.75 -16.74 18.21
N ALA A 179 4.73 -16.17 18.85
CA ALA A 179 3.36 -16.65 18.71
C ALA A 179 2.83 -16.49 17.28
N TYR A 180 3.12 -15.38 16.60
CA TYR A 180 2.75 -15.21 15.18
C TYR A 180 3.56 -16.08 14.23
N ARG A 181 4.84 -16.36 14.51
CA ARG A 181 5.65 -17.32 13.74
C ARG A 181 5.04 -18.71 13.76
N ARG A 182 4.51 -19.12 14.92
CA ARG A 182 3.74 -20.36 15.03
C ARG A 182 2.48 -20.32 14.15
N GLN A 183 1.70 -19.23 14.20
CA GLN A 183 0.53 -19.07 13.33
C GLN A 183 0.88 -19.08 11.83
N HIS A 184 2.04 -18.53 11.45
CA HIS A 184 2.53 -18.56 10.08
C HIS A 184 2.77 -20.00 9.62
N ARG A 185 3.50 -20.80 10.41
CA ARG A 185 3.72 -22.23 10.12
C ARG A 185 2.42 -23.04 10.09
N GLU A 186 1.45 -22.68 10.92
CA GLU A 186 0.10 -23.29 10.94
C GLU A 186 -0.77 -22.84 9.75
N GLY A 187 -0.34 -21.87 8.94
CA GLY A 187 -1.13 -21.35 7.81
C GLY A 187 -2.34 -20.50 8.23
N VAL A 188 -2.34 -19.99 9.47
CA VAL A 188 -3.46 -19.22 10.05
C VAL A 188 -3.13 -17.76 10.33
N LEU A 189 -1.90 -17.31 10.01
CA LEU A 189 -1.46 -15.94 10.28
C LEU A 189 -2.38 -14.92 9.57
N PRO A 190 -3.03 -13.99 10.29
CA PRO A 190 -3.86 -12.96 9.66
C PRO A 190 -3.05 -12.10 8.67
N PRO A 191 -3.66 -11.62 7.57
CA PRO A 191 -2.99 -10.74 6.62
C PRO A 191 -2.47 -9.45 7.27
N VAL A 192 -1.41 -8.88 6.71
CA VAL A 192 -0.92 -7.54 7.05
C VAL A 192 -1.76 -6.52 6.31
N LEU A 193 -2.23 -5.50 7.02
CA LEU A 193 -3.05 -4.42 6.45
C LEU A 193 -2.13 -3.26 6.05
N LEU A 194 -2.17 -2.90 4.78
CA LEU A 194 -1.37 -1.82 4.21
C LEU A 194 -2.27 -0.63 3.85
N TRP A 195 -1.73 0.58 3.86
CA TRP A 195 -2.41 1.79 3.42
C TRP A 195 -1.58 2.56 2.39
N TRP A 196 -2.14 2.80 1.21
CA TRP A 196 -1.50 3.60 0.17
C TRP A 196 -1.46 5.09 0.53
N VAL A 197 -0.26 5.69 0.48
CA VAL A 197 -0.07 7.14 0.63
C VAL A 197 0.68 7.69 -0.57
N SER A 198 -0.07 8.31 -1.49
CA SER A 198 0.50 8.80 -2.76
C SER A 198 1.59 9.86 -2.59
N GLY A 199 1.50 10.72 -1.56
CA GLY A 199 2.55 11.71 -1.27
C GLY A 199 3.90 11.11 -0.87
N LEU A 200 3.92 9.83 -0.48
CA LEU A 200 5.14 9.08 -0.16
C LEU A 200 5.48 8.05 -1.24
N ASP A 201 4.61 7.87 -2.22
CA ASP A 201 4.66 6.82 -3.25
C ASP A 201 4.94 5.41 -2.67
N THR A 202 4.33 5.11 -1.51
CA THR A 202 4.54 3.84 -0.81
C THR A 202 3.31 3.38 -0.06
N PHE A 203 3.29 2.10 0.30
CA PHE A 203 2.40 1.59 1.33
C PHE A 203 2.96 1.84 2.72
N LEU A 204 2.08 2.24 3.62
CA LEU A 204 2.31 2.25 5.06
C LEU A 204 1.79 0.95 5.66
N VAL A 205 2.53 0.34 6.59
CA VAL A 205 1.99 -0.77 7.39
C VAL A 205 1.02 -0.17 8.40
N LEU A 206 -0.27 -0.37 8.16
CA LEU A 206 -1.35 0.13 9.01
C LEU A 206 -1.58 -0.83 10.19
N ASP A 207 -1.63 -2.13 9.95
CA ASP A 207 -1.72 -3.13 11.02
C ASP A 207 -0.95 -4.40 10.69
N GLY A 208 -0.36 -5.02 11.71
CA GLY A 208 0.34 -6.29 11.59
C GLY A 208 1.86 -6.19 11.50
N HIS A 209 2.47 -5.16 12.09
CA HIS A 209 3.94 -5.03 12.18
C HIS A 209 4.61 -6.29 12.72
N ASP A 210 4.10 -6.88 13.80
CA ASP A 210 4.65 -8.14 14.34
C ASP A 210 4.36 -9.35 13.45
N ARG A 211 3.24 -9.35 12.72
CA ARG A 211 2.89 -10.42 11.76
C ARG A 211 3.82 -10.39 10.55
N LEU A 212 4.18 -9.18 10.11
CA LEU A 212 5.19 -8.95 9.09
C LEU A 212 6.54 -9.50 9.51
N VAL A 213 7.02 -9.14 10.71
CA VAL A 213 8.28 -9.69 11.26
C VAL A 213 8.22 -11.21 11.39
N ALA A 214 7.09 -11.75 11.86
CA ALA A 214 6.93 -13.19 12.02
C ALA A 214 7.04 -13.95 10.70
N ALA A 215 6.38 -13.48 9.64
CA ALA A 215 6.47 -14.11 8.32
C ALA A 215 7.90 -14.03 7.75
N LEU A 216 8.54 -12.87 7.87
CA LEU A 216 9.93 -12.67 7.41
C LEU A 216 10.92 -13.56 8.16
N ALA A 217 10.74 -13.75 9.47
CA ALA A 217 11.59 -14.62 10.29
C ALA A 217 11.46 -16.11 9.93
N GLU A 218 10.40 -16.51 9.23
CA GLU A 218 10.21 -17.85 8.69
C GLU A 218 10.61 -17.93 7.20
N ALA A 219 11.35 -16.94 6.69
CA ALA A 219 11.73 -16.80 5.27
C ALA A 219 10.53 -16.76 4.30
N GLY A 220 9.33 -16.47 4.82
CA GLY A 220 8.09 -16.37 4.06
C GLY A 220 7.69 -14.93 3.74
N ARG A 221 6.53 -14.78 3.10
CA ARG A 221 5.86 -13.49 2.91
C ARG A 221 4.48 -13.56 3.55
N PRO A 222 4.06 -12.52 4.29
CA PRO A 222 2.71 -12.48 4.78
C PRO A 222 1.74 -12.25 3.62
N HIS A 223 0.53 -12.81 3.72
CA HIS A 223 -0.59 -12.31 2.92
C HIS A 223 -0.82 -10.83 3.28
N VAL A 224 -1.24 -10.04 2.30
CA VAL A 224 -1.48 -8.61 2.48
C VAL A 224 -2.85 -8.22 1.95
N LEU A 225 -3.47 -7.26 2.63
CA LEU A 225 -4.64 -6.54 2.15
C LEU A 225 -4.29 -5.06 2.07
N ALA A 226 -4.44 -4.46 0.89
CA ALA A 226 -4.03 -3.11 0.59
C ALA A 226 -5.24 -2.17 0.55
N LEU A 227 -5.29 -1.23 1.50
CA LEU A 227 -6.26 -0.15 1.55
C LEU A 227 -5.82 1.02 0.68
N ALA A 228 -6.67 1.45 -0.24
CA ALA A 228 -6.43 2.64 -1.05
C ALA A 228 -7.75 3.35 -1.37
N ARG A 229 -7.67 4.63 -1.73
CA ARG A 229 -8.81 5.31 -2.34
C ARG A 229 -9.12 4.69 -3.69
N GLU A 230 -10.41 4.57 -3.99
CA GLU A 230 -10.88 4.09 -5.28
C GLU A 230 -10.72 5.21 -6.32
N ARG A 231 -10.22 4.86 -7.52
CA ARG A 231 -10.18 5.80 -8.64
C ARG A 231 -11.59 5.90 -9.23
N PRO A 232 -12.10 7.12 -9.50
CA PRO A 232 -13.36 7.27 -10.23
C PRO A 232 -13.29 6.60 -11.60
N ASP A 233 -14.35 5.88 -11.98
CA ASP A 233 -14.41 5.10 -13.23
C ASP A 233 -14.09 5.94 -14.48
N GLN A 234 -14.52 7.20 -14.51
CA GLN A 234 -14.23 8.15 -15.59
C GLN A 234 -12.73 8.29 -15.90
N TRP A 235 -11.86 8.15 -14.89
CA TRP A 235 -10.41 8.21 -15.11
C TRP A 235 -9.91 6.97 -15.84
N ALA A 236 -10.41 5.78 -15.46
CA ALA A 236 -10.01 4.55 -16.13
C ALA A 236 -10.33 4.63 -17.64
N THR A 237 -11.48 5.17 -18.01
CA THR A 237 -11.85 5.40 -19.43
C THR A 237 -10.89 6.36 -20.13
N CYS A 238 -10.60 7.53 -19.54
CA CYS A 238 -9.70 8.52 -20.14
C CYS A 238 -8.28 7.99 -20.34
N TYR A 239 -7.77 7.20 -19.39
CA TYR A 239 -6.41 6.63 -19.47
C TYR A 239 -6.35 5.31 -20.27
N ALA A 240 -7.46 4.59 -20.42
CA ALA A 240 -7.50 3.37 -21.22
C ALA A 240 -7.41 3.68 -22.72
N GLN A 241 -8.04 4.76 -23.19
CA GLN A 241 -8.09 5.06 -24.62
C GLN A 241 -6.71 5.19 -25.27
N PRO A 242 -5.73 5.93 -24.71
CA PRO A 242 -4.37 5.96 -25.27
C PRO A 242 -3.68 4.59 -25.30
N LEU A 243 -3.92 3.72 -24.32
CA LEU A 243 -3.34 2.37 -24.30
C LEU A 243 -3.91 1.48 -25.39
N ILE A 244 -5.24 1.55 -25.58
CA ILE A 244 -5.96 0.82 -26.63
C ILE A 244 -5.49 1.30 -28.00
N SER A 245 -5.39 2.62 -28.21
CA SER A 245 -4.88 3.20 -29.45
C SER A 245 -3.43 2.78 -29.73
N HIS A 246 -2.54 2.87 -28.74
CA HIS A 246 -1.14 2.43 -28.90
C HIS A 246 -1.05 0.93 -29.24
N HIS A 247 -1.88 0.09 -28.61
CA HIS A 247 -1.93 -1.33 -28.91
C HIS A 247 -2.42 -1.58 -30.34
N ALA A 248 -3.49 -0.91 -30.77
CA ALA A 248 -4.00 -1.02 -32.14
C ALA A 248 -2.93 -0.63 -33.17
N GLU A 249 -2.21 0.47 -32.94
CA GLU A 249 -1.07 0.89 -33.78
C GLU A 249 0.04 -0.16 -33.82
N GLN A 250 0.37 -0.78 -32.69
CA GLN A 250 1.36 -1.86 -32.63
C GLN A 250 0.93 -3.10 -33.41
N VAL A 251 -0.32 -3.56 -33.24
CA VAL A 251 -0.85 -4.73 -33.95
C VAL A 251 -0.90 -4.45 -35.46
N THR A 252 -1.42 -3.29 -35.88
CA THR A 252 -1.41 -2.90 -37.30
C THR A 252 0.01 -2.76 -37.85
N GLY A 253 0.96 -2.26 -37.06
CA GLY A 253 2.37 -2.21 -37.42
C GLY A 253 2.98 -3.59 -37.63
N LEU A 254 2.67 -4.55 -36.74
CA LEU A 254 3.10 -5.95 -36.85
C LEU A 254 2.47 -6.66 -38.07
N GLU A 255 1.19 -6.40 -38.35
CA GLU A 255 0.48 -6.93 -39.53
C GLU A 255 1.07 -6.37 -40.83
N ARG A 256 1.37 -5.07 -40.89
CA ARG A 256 2.02 -4.43 -42.05
C ARG A 256 3.47 -4.86 -42.23
N ALA A 257 4.16 -5.13 -41.12
CA ALA A 257 5.55 -5.54 -41.14
C ALA A 257 5.75 -6.93 -41.74
N HIS A 258 4.70 -7.76 -41.98
CA HIS A 258 4.97 -9.05 -42.61
C HIS A 258 3.93 -9.80 -43.42
N ALA A 259 4.42 -10.28 -44.58
CA ALA A 259 3.88 -11.38 -45.37
C ALA A 259 4.69 -12.71 -45.25
N GLU A 260 5.89 -12.76 -44.64
CA GLU A 260 6.82 -13.90 -44.82
C GLU A 260 7.19 -14.73 -43.55
N CYS A 261 6.57 -14.53 -42.38
CA CYS A 261 6.89 -15.25 -41.12
C CYS A 261 5.76 -15.13 -40.08
N ALA A 262 4.64 -15.78 -40.37
CA ALA A 262 3.44 -15.77 -39.54
C ALA A 262 3.65 -16.22 -38.06
N PRO A 263 4.48 -17.23 -37.72
CA PRO A 263 4.61 -17.69 -36.33
C PRO A 263 5.22 -16.67 -35.36
N LEU A 264 6.18 -15.85 -35.84
CA LEU A 264 6.80 -14.80 -35.03
C LEU A 264 5.80 -13.67 -34.74
N ILE A 265 5.01 -13.28 -35.75
CA ILE A 265 3.99 -12.24 -35.60
C ILE A 265 2.92 -12.66 -34.60
N GLU A 266 2.41 -13.90 -34.68
CA GLU A 266 1.45 -14.41 -33.70
C GLU A 266 2.01 -14.33 -32.26
N THR A 267 3.29 -14.65 -32.09
CA THR A 267 3.96 -14.56 -30.78
C THR A 267 4.04 -13.12 -30.29
N LEU A 268 4.38 -12.16 -31.17
CA LEU A 268 4.48 -10.75 -30.84
C LEU A 268 3.11 -10.12 -30.55
N THR A 269 2.08 -10.45 -31.34
CA THR A 269 0.69 -10.02 -31.10
C THR A 269 0.20 -10.52 -29.75
N ARG A 270 0.35 -11.82 -29.44
CA ARG A 270 -0.01 -12.36 -28.11
C ARG A 270 0.77 -11.71 -26.97
N ALA A 271 2.01 -11.27 -27.20
CA ALA A 271 2.78 -10.52 -26.21
C ALA A 271 2.23 -9.10 -26.03
N ALA A 272 1.84 -8.43 -27.12
CA ALA A 272 1.18 -7.12 -27.10
C ALA A 272 -0.19 -7.18 -26.42
N ASP A 273 -1.02 -8.20 -26.71
CA ASP A 273 -2.32 -8.43 -26.07
C ASP A 273 -2.17 -8.60 -24.56
N ARG A 274 -1.23 -9.46 -24.13
CA ARG A 274 -0.94 -9.67 -22.71
C ARG A 274 -0.42 -8.40 -22.05
N ARG A 275 0.35 -7.58 -22.76
CA ARG A 275 0.81 -6.28 -22.26
C ARG A 275 -0.36 -5.32 -22.09
N LEU A 276 -1.24 -5.16 -23.08
CA LEU A 276 -2.44 -4.34 -22.97
C LEU A 276 -3.32 -4.81 -21.81
N GLY A 277 -3.59 -6.11 -21.72
CA GLY A 277 -4.37 -6.70 -20.63
C GLY A 277 -3.79 -6.37 -19.24
N ARG A 278 -2.46 -6.46 -19.08
CA ARG A 278 -1.78 -6.02 -17.84
C ARG A 278 -1.94 -4.52 -17.60
N GLN A 279 -1.72 -3.66 -18.59
CA GLN A 279 -1.81 -2.21 -18.42
C GLN A 279 -3.24 -1.76 -18.09
N LEU A 280 -4.27 -2.36 -18.72
CA LEU A 280 -5.67 -2.11 -18.39
C LEU A 280 -6.02 -2.59 -16.99
N HIS A 281 -5.55 -3.77 -16.60
CA HIS A 281 -5.71 -4.26 -15.22
C HIS A 281 -5.00 -3.35 -14.22
N GLU A 282 -3.80 -2.86 -14.51
CA GLU A 282 -3.10 -1.88 -13.68
C GLU A 282 -3.85 -0.55 -13.59
N LEU A 283 -4.51 -0.08 -14.66
CA LEU A 283 -5.30 1.14 -14.59
C LEU A 283 -6.47 1.03 -13.61
N THR A 284 -7.20 -0.09 -13.65
CA THR A 284 -8.36 -0.35 -12.78
C THR A 284 -7.95 -0.70 -11.35
N THR A 285 -6.78 -1.32 -11.18
CA THR A 285 -6.21 -1.69 -9.87
C THR A 285 -5.16 -0.71 -9.36
N ALA A 286 -4.90 0.41 -10.02
CA ALA A 286 -4.01 1.46 -9.53
C ALA A 286 -4.70 2.31 -8.46
N PRO A 287 -4.03 2.61 -7.34
CA PRO A 287 -4.65 3.36 -6.25
C PRO A 287 -4.88 4.82 -6.67
N ALA A 288 -5.98 5.41 -6.23
CA ALA A 288 -6.17 6.83 -6.41
C ALA A 288 -5.20 7.63 -5.53
N PRO A 289 -4.87 8.88 -5.92
CA PRO A 289 -4.13 9.78 -5.04
C PRO A 289 -4.84 9.90 -3.67
N THR A 290 -4.05 9.80 -2.61
CA THR A 290 -4.53 10.01 -1.24
C THR A 290 -4.89 11.48 -1.08
N TRP A 291 -5.98 11.76 -0.37
CA TRP A 291 -6.29 13.15 -0.01
C TRP A 291 -5.31 13.67 1.03
N SER A 292 -5.00 14.95 0.93
CA SER A 292 -4.23 15.69 1.91
C SER A 292 -4.90 17.02 2.18
N TRP A 293 -4.68 17.54 3.39
CA TRP A 293 -5.21 18.83 3.82
C TRP A 293 -4.07 19.84 3.99
N PRO A 294 -4.30 21.14 3.79
CA PRO A 294 -3.30 22.15 4.10
C PRO A 294 -2.97 22.12 5.60
N LEU A 295 -1.69 22.10 5.93
CA LEU A 295 -1.22 22.23 7.31
C LEU A 295 -1.43 23.67 7.79
N PRO A 296 -2.23 23.92 8.83
CA PRO A 296 -2.37 25.26 9.40
C PRO A 296 -1.02 25.82 9.87
N GLY A 297 -0.72 27.06 9.49
CA GLY A 297 0.60 27.68 9.75
C GLY A 297 1.71 27.28 8.77
N GLY A 298 1.41 26.41 7.79
CA GLY A 298 2.27 26.14 6.65
C GLY A 298 3.67 25.62 7.02
N PRO A 299 4.72 26.01 6.27
CA PRO A 299 6.08 25.52 6.49
C PRO A 299 6.63 25.76 7.90
N ALA A 300 6.33 26.93 8.49
CA ALA A 300 6.84 27.27 9.83
C ALA A 300 6.27 26.34 10.91
N ALA A 301 4.98 25.99 10.81
CA ALA A 301 4.36 25.00 11.70
C ALA A 301 4.99 23.62 11.51
N TRP A 302 5.23 23.21 10.26
CA TRP A 302 5.89 21.93 9.99
C TRP A 302 7.31 21.88 10.58
N ASP A 303 8.11 22.93 10.40
CA ASP A 303 9.47 22.99 10.93
C ASP A 303 9.48 22.97 12.48
N ALA A 304 8.46 23.54 13.13
CA ALA A 304 8.26 23.44 14.57
C ALA A 304 7.95 22.00 15.01
N LEU A 305 7.04 21.30 14.32
CA LEU A 305 6.75 19.89 14.57
C LEU A 305 7.99 19.02 14.37
N ALA A 306 8.79 19.28 13.33
CA ALA A 306 10.03 18.57 13.07
C ALA A 306 11.04 18.74 14.21
N ARG A 307 11.26 19.97 14.69
CA ARG A 307 12.14 20.22 15.86
C ARG A 307 11.65 19.54 17.13
N GLN A 308 10.33 19.50 17.33
CA GLN A 308 9.73 18.91 18.53
C GLN A 308 9.79 17.38 18.53
N HIS A 309 9.47 16.74 17.40
CA HIS A 309 9.25 15.30 17.33
C HIS A 309 10.40 14.52 16.69
N ALA A 310 11.31 15.20 16.00
CA ALA A 310 12.48 14.61 15.36
C ALA A 310 13.72 15.51 15.58
N PRO A 311 14.17 15.71 16.84
CA PRO A 311 15.29 16.58 17.14
C PRO A 311 16.57 16.08 16.44
N GLY A 312 17.28 17.00 15.80
CA GLY A 312 18.49 16.69 15.02
C GLY A 312 18.22 16.07 13.64
N TRP A 313 16.96 15.93 13.23
CA TRP A 313 16.63 15.54 11.87
C TRP A 313 16.74 16.72 10.91
N HIS A 314 17.62 16.59 9.92
CA HIS A 314 17.90 17.60 8.91
C HIS A 314 17.68 16.99 7.52
N PRO A 315 16.42 16.94 7.01
CA PRO A 315 16.18 16.53 5.63
C PRO A 315 16.77 17.59 4.69
N ASP A 316 17.28 17.16 3.54
CA ASP A 316 17.93 18.05 2.57
C ASP A 316 17.00 19.22 2.23
N THR A 317 17.54 20.44 2.34
CA THR A 317 16.75 21.68 2.27
C THR A 317 16.82 22.36 0.92
N ASP A 318 17.95 22.24 0.22
CA ASP A 318 18.29 22.96 -1.01
C ASP A 318 18.89 22.02 -2.08
N ASN A 319 18.81 22.44 -3.35
CA ASN A 319 19.47 21.78 -4.48
C ASN A 319 20.96 22.14 -4.54
#